data_AF-A0A1Y3SL62-F1
#
_entry.id   AF-A0A1Y3SL62-F1
#
_cell.length_a   1.000
_cell.length_b   1.000
_cell.length_c   1.000
_cell.angle_alpha   90.00
_cell.angle_beta   90.00
_cell.angle_gamma   90.00
#
_symmetry.space_group_name_H-M   'P 1'
#
loop_
_entity.id
_entity.type
_entity.pdbx_description
1 polymer ?
#
loop_
_entity_poly.entity_id
_entity_poly.type
_entity_poly.pdbx_seq_one_letter_code
_entity_poly.pdbx_strand_id
1 'polypeptide(L)'
;MTRNNKELIALNLLTYPTSKEAAEKSGVSITTIYRLKKDKDFQEILQKVKNSIFQETMQKAQGYCLESLEVLREVAKDKSATDSSRVSAARAILELGIALYENENIIRRLDEMERRLTGD
;
A
#
# COMPACT_ATOMS: atom_id res chain seq x y z
N MET A 1 23.95 10.32 -16.31
CA MET A 1 23.17 10.19 -15.07
C MET A 1 23.11 8.72 -14.73
N THR A 2 23.55 8.32 -13.54
CA THR A 2 23.55 6.91 -13.12
C THR A 2 22.12 6.42 -12.83
N ARG A 3 21.92 5.10 -12.75
CA ARG A 3 20.63 4.51 -12.40
C ARG A 3 20.17 4.95 -11.00
N ASN A 4 21.05 4.93 -10.01
CA ASN A 4 20.75 5.39 -8.65
C ASN A 4 20.28 6.86 -8.62
N ASN A 5 20.86 7.73 -9.46
CA ASN A 5 20.41 9.12 -9.55
C ASN A 5 18.98 9.21 -10.12
N LYS A 6 18.63 8.38 -11.11
CA LYS A 6 17.26 8.33 -11.65
C LYS A 6 16.26 7.81 -10.61
N GLU A 7 16.63 6.81 -9.80
CA GLU A 7 15.79 6.27 -8.73
C GLU A 7 15.53 7.31 -7.62
N LEU A 8 16.55 8.09 -7.22
CA LEU A 8 16.39 9.20 -6.28
C LEU A 8 15.44 10.29 -6.82
N ILE A 9 15.60 10.67 -8.10
CA ILE A 9 14.71 11.63 -8.76
C ILE A 9 13.27 11.10 -8.80
N ALA A 10 13.09 9.81 -9.10
CA ALA A 10 11.77 9.18 -9.11
C ALA A 10 11.12 9.17 -7.72
N LEU A 11 11.88 8.84 -6.66
CA LEU A 11 11.41 8.92 -5.28
C LEU A 11 10.95 10.34 -4.94
N ASN A 12 11.80 11.34 -5.19
CA ASN A 12 11.47 12.74 -4.91
C ASN A 12 10.26 13.24 -5.70
N LEU A 13 10.04 12.76 -6.93
CA LEU A 13 8.84 13.06 -7.71
C LEU A 13 7.56 12.48 -7.11
N LEU A 14 7.65 11.42 -6.31
CA LEU A 14 6.51 10.78 -5.65
C LEU A 14 6.26 11.33 -4.25
N THR A 15 7.28 11.84 -3.56
CA THR A 15 7.18 12.30 -2.17
C THR A 15 6.99 13.81 -2.04
N TYR A 16 7.38 14.61 -3.04
CA TYR A 16 7.22 16.07 -3.01
C TYR A 16 6.03 16.53 -3.87
N PRO A 17 5.29 17.56 -3.42
CA PRO A 17 4.05 17.98 -4.06
C PRO A 17 4.23 18.61 -5.44
N THR A 18 5.43 19.14 -5.74
CA THR A 18 5.69 19.83 -7.01
C THR A 18 6.95 19.31 -7.71
N SER A 19 6.94 19.38 -9.06
CA SER A 19 8.12 19.01 -9.86
C SER A 19 9.32 19.92 -9.59
N LYS A 20 9.07 21.16 -9.14
CA LYS A 20 10.11 22.13 -8.78
C LYS A 20 10.82 21.71 -7.50
N GLU A 21 10.06 21.38 -6.45
CA GLU A 21 10.64 20.88 -5.19
C GLU A 21 11.36 19.55 -5.40
N ALA A 22 10.78 18.63 -6.19
CA ALA A 22 11.44 17.38 -6.52
C ALA A 22 12.77 17.61 -7.26
N ALA A 23 12.83 18.59 -8.16
CA ALA A 23 14.07 18.96 -8.86
C ALA A 23 15.14 19.47 -7.89
N GLU A 24 14.77 20.41 -7.02
CA GLU A 24 15.64 20.98 -5.99
C GLU A 24 16.20 19.90 -5.06
N LYS A 25 15.32 19.03 -4.53
CA LYS A 25 15.70 17.94 -3.64
C LYS A 25 16.53 16.85 -4.32
N SER A 26 16.41 16.73 -5.62
CA SER A 26 17.24 15.81 -6.41
C SER A 26 18.54 16.44 -6.93
N GLY A 27 18.77 17.73 -6.68
CA GLY A 27 19.95 18.45 -7.17
C GLY A 27 20.00 18.57 -8.70
N VAL A 28 18.85 18.63 -9.37
CA VAL A 28 18.76 18.76 -10.84
C VAL A 28 17.92 19.96 -11.25
N SER A 29 18.10 20.42 -12.49
CA SER A 29 17.25 21.47 -13.04
C SER A 29 15.82 20.99 -13.31
N ILE A 30 14.85 21.89 -13.23
CA ILE A 30 13.45 21.59 -13.58
C ILE A 30 13.30 21.11 -15.03
N THR A 31 14.12 21.63 -15.95
CA THR A 31 14.17 21.18 -17.35
C THR A 31 14.60 19.72 -17.46
N THR A 32 15.51 19.27 -16.59
CA THR A 32 15.91 17.85 -16.51
C THR A 32 14.75 16.97 -16.10
N ILE A 33 13.95 17.38 -15.12
CA ILE A 33 12.74 16.67 -14.71
C ILE A 33 11.75 16.54 -15.87
N TYR A 34 11.46 17.63 -16.58
CA TYR A 34 10.52 17.59 -17.71
C TYR A 34 10.99 16.68 -18.85
N ARG A 35 12.30 16.64 -19.10
CA ARG A 35 12.89 15.70 -20.08
C ARG A 35 12.75 14.26 -19.61
N LEU A 36 13.08 13.97 -18.34
CA LEU A 36 12.98 12.62 -17.76
C LEU A 36 11.53 12.11 -17.71
N LYS A 37 10.55 12.98 -17.46
CA LYS A 37 9.13 12.60 -17.50
C LYS A 37 8.66 12.09 -18.87
N LYS A 38 9.39 12.39 -19.95
CA LYS A 38 9.10 11.91 -21.31
C LYS A 38 9.96 10.71 -21.72
N ASP A 39 10.94 10.35 -20.90
CA ASP A 39 11.92 9.28 -21.15
C ASP A 39 11.32 7.93 -20.70
N LYS A 40 11.24 6.96 -21.63
CA LYS A 40 10.59 5.66 -21.36
C LYS A 40 11.30 4.87 -20.26
N ASP A 41 12.63 4.82 -20.29
CA ASP A 41 13.43 4.12 -19.26
C ASP A 41 13.19 4.74 -17.88
N PHE A 42 13.06 6.07 -17.82
CA PHE A 42 12.75 6.76 -16.57
C PHE A 42 11.32 6.46 -16.10
N GLN A 43 10.34 6.34 -17.00
CA GLN A 43 8.97 5.94 -16.61
C GLN A 43 8.95 4.53 -16.01
N GLU A 44 9.72 3.58 -16.53
CA GLU A 44 9.85 2.25 -15.94
C GLU A 44 10.47 2.30 -14.53
N ILE A 45 11.50 3.11 -14.34
CA ILE A 45 12.11 3.34 -13.03
C ILE A 45 11.09 3.96 -12.07
N LEU A 46 10.36 4.99 -12.51
CA LEU A 46 9.33 5.66 -11.73
C LEU A 46 8.23 4.68 -11.29
N GLN A 47 7.78 3.81 -12.19
CA GLN A 47 6.79 2.79 -11.86
C GLN A 47 7.33 1.76 -10.85
N LYS A 48 8.58 1.33 -10.99
CA LYS A 48 9.22 0.42 -10.02
C LYS A 48 9.32 1.04 -8.63
N VAL A 49 9.77 2.29 -8.54
CA VAL A 49 9.86 3.01 -7.26
C VAL A 49 8.46 3.20 -6.66
N LYS A 50 7.47 3.57 -7.48
CA LYS A 50 6.06 3.68 -7.04
C LYS A 50 5.54 2.37 -6.45
N ASN A 51 5.77 1.25 -7.14
CA ASN A 51 5.36 -0.07 -6.66
C ASN A 51 6.04 -0.44 -5.35
N SER A 52 7.34 -0.16 -5.21
CA SER A 52 8.08 -0.42 -3.97
C SER A 52 7.52 0.38 -2.79
N ILE A 53 7.27 1.69 -2.97
CA ILE A 53 6.67 2.54 -1.93
C ILE A 53 5.29 2.03 -1.54
N PHE A 54 4.47 1.68 -2.54
CA PHE A 54 3.13 1.14 -2.30
C PHE A 54 3.18 -0.16 -1.50
N GLN A 55 4.06 -1.11 -1.86
CA GLN A 55 4.24 -2.36 -1.14
C GLN A 55 4.66 -2.13 0.32
N GLU A 56 5.65 -1.27 0.56
CA GLU A 56 6.09 -0.92 1.92
C GLU A 56 4.96 -0.26 2.73
N THR A 57 4.20 0.64 2.09
CA THR A 57 3.07 1.33 2.73
C THR A 57 1.97 0.32 3.10
N MET A 58 1.68 -0.63 2.22
CA MET A 58 0.68 -1.67 2.48
C MET A 58 1.10 -2.59 3.62
N GLN A 59 2.39 -2.95 3.70
CA GLN A 59 2.92 -3.73 4.83
C GLN A 59 2.74 -2.99 6.17
N LYS A 60 3.01 -1.67 6.21
CA LYS A 60 2.76 -0.86 7.41
C LYS A 60 1.27 -0.80 7.76
N ALA A 61 0.40 -0.60 6.76
CA ALA A 61 -1.04 -0.60 6.95
C ALA A 61 -1.55 -1.93 7.53
N GLN A 62 -1.04 -3.06 7.06
CA GLN A 62 -1.36 -4.38 7.64
C GLN A 62 -0.97 -4.47 9.12
N GLY A 63 0.20 -3.92 9.51
CA GLY A 63 0.60 -3.79 10.91
C GLY A 63 -0.39 -2.98 11.74
N TYR A 64 -0.79 -1.80 11.25
CA TYR A 64 -1.79 -0.95 11.94
C TYR A 64 -3.17 -1.61 12.05
N CYS A 65 -3.57 -2.42 11.07
CA CYS A 65 -4.78 -3.23 11.15
C CYS A 65 -4.70 -4.24 12.31
N LEU A 66 -3.55 -4.90 12.49
CA LEU A 66 -3.36 -5.84 13.60
C LEU A 66 -3.43 -5.13 14.96
N GLU A 67 -2.75 -4.00 15.09
CA GLU A 67 -2.83 -3.18 16.32
C GLU A 67 -4.26 -2.72 16.61
N SER A 68 -5.00 -2.28 15.59
CA SER A 68 -6.40 -1.86 15.72
C SER A 68 -7.32 -3.01 16.15
N LEU A 69 -7.04 -4.23 15.68
CA LEU A 69 -7.78 -5.42 16.10
C LEU A 69 -7.60 -5.73 17.59
N GLU A 70 -6.38 -5.58 18.12
CA GLU A 70 -6.14 -5.74 19.55
C GLU A 70 -6.88 -4.66 20.36
N VAL A 71 -6.92 -3.41 19.89
CA VAL A 71 -7.73 -2.36 20.53
C VAL A 71 -9.20 -2.74 20.60
N LEU A 72 -9.79 -3.21 19.49
CA LEU A 72 -11.18 -3.66 19.48
C LEU A 72 -11.41 -4.87 20.41
N ARG A 73 -10.46 -5.79 20.48
CA ARG A 73 -10.52 -6.97 21.35
C ARG A 73 -10.49 -6.58 22.82
N GLU A 74 -9.65 -5.62 23.20
CA GLU A 74 -9.59 -5.07 24.56
C GLU A 74 -10.91 -4.38 24.92
N VAL A 75 -11.45 -3.52 24.03
CA VAL A 75 -12.76 -2.87 24.24
C VAL A 75 -13.89 -3.88 24.42
N ALA A 76 -13.91 -4.96 23.63
CA ALA A 76 -14.94 -6.00 23.75
C ALA A 76 -14.90 -6.74 25.11
N LYS A 77 -13.71 -6.85 25.71
CA LYS A 77 -13.47 -7.56 26.98
C LYS A 77 -13.53 -6.65 28.21
N ASP A 78 -13.41 -5.35 28.03
CA ASP A 78 -13.46 -4.38 29.12
C ASP A 78 -14.83 -4.36 29.79
N LYS A 79 -14.89 -4.73 31.07
CA LYS A 79 -16.12 -4.75 31.88
C LYS A 79 -16.58 -3.36 32.33
N SER A 80 -15.71 -2.36 32.23
CA SER A 80 -16.03 -0.95 32.55
C SER A 80 -16.59 -0.19 31.34
N ALA A 81 -16.38 -0.70 30.12
CA ALA A 81 -16.98 -0.16 28.91
C ALA A 81 -18.50 -0.43 28.86
N THR A 82 -19.23 0.43 28.15
CA THR A 82 -20.68 0.23 27.94
C THR A 82 -20.95 -1.02 27.12
N ASP A 83 -22.08 -1.70 27.38
CA ASP A 83 -22.47 -2.89 26.60
C ASP A 83 -22.54 -2.60 25.10
N SER A 84 -23.00 -1.42 24.71
CA SER A 84 -23.05 -1.00 23.31
C SER A 84 -21.65 -0.92 22.68
N SER A 85 -20.67 -0.35 23.40
CA SER A 85 -19.27 -0.28 22.93
C SER A 85 -18.67 -1.67 22.76
N ARG A 86 -18.93 -2.58 23.71
CA ARG A 86 -18.43 -3.96 23.67
C ARG A 86 -19.03 -4.75 22.50
N VAL A 87 -20.35 -4.63 22.29
CA VAL A 87 -21.06 -5.25 21.17
C VAL A 87 -20.56 -4.69 19.83
N SER A 88 -20.35 -3.38 19.75
CA SER A 88 -19.86 -2.73 18.52
C SER A 88 -18.45 -3.20 18.16
N ALA A 89 -17.55 -3.31 19.14
CA ALA A 89 -16.20 -3.81 18.92
C ALA A 89 -16.19 -5.30 18.51
N ALA A 90 -16.99 -6.14 19.19
CA ALA A 90 -17.14 -7.55 18.81
C ALA A 90 -17.71 -7.71 17.40
N ARG A 91 -18.72 -6.91 17.03
CA ARG A 91 -19.32 -6.92 15.69
C ARG A 91 -18.29 -6.55 14.62
N ALA A 92 -17.51 -5.49 14.83
CA ALA A 92 -16.47 -5.08 13.89
C ALA A 92 -15.43 -6.18 13.65
N ILE A 93 -15.02 -6.89 14.69
CA ILE A 93 -14.10 -8.04 14.58
C ILE A 93 -14.72 -9.17 13.75
N LEU A 94 -15.99 -9.51 14.02
CA LEU A 94 -16.69 -10.57 13.28
C LEU A 94 -16.90 -10.22 11.80
N GLU A 95 -17.27 -8.98 11.50
CA GLU A 95 -17.45 -8.48 10.13
C GLU A 95 -16.13 -8.56 9.34
N LEU A 96 -15.01 -8.17 9.96
CA LEU A 96 -13.70 -8.34 9.32
C LEU A 96 -13.38 -9.83 9.07
N GLY A 97 -13.67 -10.71 10.03
CA GLY A 97 -13.46 -12.15 9.87
C GLY A 97 -14.25 -12.74 8.70
N ILE A 98 -15.50 -12.33 8.52
CA ILE A 98 -16.34 -12.75 7.38
C ILE A 98 -15.73 -12.25 6.07
N ALA A 99 -15.37 -10.96 5.99
CA ALA A 99 -14.79 -10.38 4.78
C ALA A 99 -13.45 -11.05 4.40
N LEU A 100 -12.61 -11.41 5.38
CA LEU A 100 -11.37 -12.14 5.13
C LEU A 100 -11.62 -13.55 4.59
N TYR A 101 -12.57 -14.27 5.16
CA TYR A 101 -12.96 -15.60 4.69
C TYR A 101 -13.53 -15.57 3.27
N GLU A 102 -14.38 -14.59 2.95
CA GLU A 102 -14.92 -14.39 1.60
C GLU A 102 -13.81 -14.09 0.59
N ASN A 103 -12.90 -13.18 0.93
CA ASN A 103 -11.75 -12.84 0.08
C ASN A 103 -10.83 -14.04 -0.17
N GLU A 104 -10.50 -14.82 0.87
CA GLU A 104 -9.67 -16.02 0.73
C GLU A 104 -10.33 -17.05 -0.21
N ASN A 105 -11.64 -17.25 -0.07
CA ASN A 105 -12.39 -18.14 -0.95
C ASN A 105 -12.44 -17.64 -2.40
N ILE A 106 -12.58 -16.34 -2.62
CA ILE A 106 -12.53 -15.75 -3.96
C ILE A 106 -11.16 -15.98 -4.60
N ILE A 107 -10.07 -15.66 -3.89
CA ILE A 107 -8.70 -15.85 -4.39
C ILE A 107 -8.45 -17.31 -4.71
N ARG A 108 -8.80 -18.23 -3.80
CA ARG A 108 -8.66 -19.68 -4.01
C ARG A 108 -9.38 -20.16 -5.28
N ARG A 109 -10.62 -19.69 -5.48
CA ARG A 109 -11.40 -20.05 -6.68
C ARG A 109 -10.82 -19.46 -7.95
N LEU A 110 -10.25 -18.25 -7.90
CA LEU A 110 -9.55 -17.65 -9.03
C LEU A 110 -8.31 -18.47 -9.39
N ASP A 111 -7.48 -18.83 -8.41
CA ASP A 111 -6.29 -19.65 -8.63
C ASP A 111 -6.64 -21.03 -9.24
N GLU A 112 -7.71 -21.67 -8.77
CA GLU A 112 -8.21 -22.93 -9.34
C GLU A 112 -8.68 -22.76 -10.79
N MET A 113 -9.33 -21.64 -11.11
CA MET A 113 -9.76 -21.33 -12.48
C MET A 113 -8.56 -21.04 -13.39
N GLU A 114 -7.57 -20.30 -12.92
CA GLU A 114 -6.36 -19.98 -13.66
C GLU A 114 -5.58 -21.26 -14.01
N ARG A 115 -5.37 -22.18 -13.06
CA ARG A 115 -4.72 -23.47 -13.30
C ARG A 115 -5.40 -24.29 -14.40
N ARG A 116 -6.73 -24.38 -14.35
CA ARG A 116 -7.54 -25.08 -15.34
C ARG A 116 -7.45 -24.46 -16.75
N LEU A 117 -7.24 -23.14 -16.83
CA LEU A 117 -7.09 -22.43 -18.11
C LEU A 117 -5.67 -22.56 -18.68
N THR A 118 -4.66 -22.62 -17.82
CA THR A 118 -3.25 -22.78 -18.24
C THR A 118 -2.86 -24.23 -18.51
N GLY A 119 -3.69 -25.20 -18.15
CA GLY A 119 -3.50 -26.61 -18.50
C GLY A 119 -2.52 -27.37 -17.61
N ASP A 120 -2.32 -26.91 -16.37
CA ASP A 120 -1.69 -27.70 -15.29
C ASP A 120 -2.76 -28.41 -14.45
#